data_AF-A0A3D2VLD1-F1
#
_entry.id   AF-A0A3D2VLD1-F1
#
_cell.length_a   1.000
_cell.length_b   1.000
_cell.length_c   1.000
_cell.angle_alpha   90.00
_cell.angle_beta   90.00
_cell.angle_gamma   90.00
#
_symmetry.space_group_name_H-M   'P 1'
#
loop_
_entity.id
_entity.type
_entity.pdbx_description
1 polymer ?
#
loop_
_entity_poly.entity_id
_entity_poly.type
_entity_poly.pdbx_seq_one_letter_code
_entity_poly.pdbx_strand_id
1 'polypeptide(L)'
;MASLRTALVSVGCAIRNLPLAVSSLRRALLLDPTALQRRANPTAHANSAPTERPDASSKTSVEASARELWRRGDWDQAIEVLADARGGTARRLLQRLSSERGLLQSPHFAKALPQSATPTSPPFQPRPGCVVHLVTNSLPHTNAGYTTRTQQILLAQKALGLDPHAITRLGHPVAQGILTARRMDVVDGIRYHRLLPLWGTPGDAQRAMELAIDQAAALTRTLRPAVLHAATNHANGQVALALRDRFGIPVVYEVRGFLEESWASRAEDPLA
;
A
#
# COMPACT_ATOMS: atom_id res chain seq x y z
N MET A 1 -12.77 -13.80 -32.77
CA MET A 1 -13.08 -14.42 -31.46
C MET A 1 -12.15 -14.01 -30.31
N ALA A 2 -10.83 -13.81 -30.51
CA ALA A 2 -9.90 -13.41 -29.45
C ALA A 2 -10.20 -12.03 -28.80
N SER A 3 -10.64 -11.05 -29.60
CA SER A 3 -10.97 -9.69 -29.13
C SER A 3 -12.16 -9.68 -28.15
N LEU A 4 -13.21 -10.46 -28.41
CA LEU A 4 -14.40 -10.53 -27.56
C LEU A 4 -14.09 -11.13 -26.17
N ARG A 5 -13.27 -12.19 -26.13
CA ARG A 5 -12.86 -12.82 -24.86
C ARG A 5 -12.00 -11.88 -24.01
N THR A 6 -11.09 -11.13 -24.62
CA THR A 6 -10.27 -10.15 -23.91
C THR A 6 -11.12 -9.00 -23.34
N ALA A 7 -12.10 -8.51 -24.11
CA ALA A 7 -13.05 -7.49 -23.64
C ALA A 7 -13.89 -7.99 -22.46
N LEU A 8 -14.43 -9.22 -22.53
CA LEU A 8 -15.18 -9.85 -21.45
C LEU A 8 -14.36 -10.02 -20.17
N VAL A 9 -13.10 -10.45 -20.28
CA VAL A 9 -12.18 -10.55 -19.12
C VAL A 9 -11.90 -9.17 -18.51
N SER A 10 -11.70 -8.15 -19.34
CA SER A 10 -11.48 -6.78 -18.90
C SER A 10 -12.68 -6.20 -18.13
N VAL A 11 -13.90 -6.40 -18.65
CA VAL A 11 -15.15 -5.99 -18.00
C VAL A 11 -15.35 -6.75 -16.68
N GLY A 12 -15.09 -8.06 -16.66
CA GLY A 12 -15.17 -8.87 -15.44
C GLY A 12 -14.17 -8.44 -14.35
N CYS A 13 -12.95 -8.05 -14.73
CA CYS A 13 -11.98 -7.44 -13.81
C CYS A 13 -12.49 -6.10 -13.27
N ALA A 14 -12.99 -5.22 -14.14
CA ALA A 14 -13.48 -3.90 -13.76
C ALA A 14 -14.64 -3.98 -12.74
N ILE A 15 -15.63 -4.84 -12.99
CA ILE A 15 -16.78 -5.06 -12.08
C ILE A 15 -16.30 -5.53 -10.71
N ARG A 16 -15.37 -6.49 -10.68
CA ARG A 16 -14.85 -7.07 -9.44
C ARG A 16 -14.02 -6.07 -8.63
N ASN A 17 -13.27 -5.21 -9.32
CA ASN A 17 -12.36 -4.25 -8.70
C ASN A 17 -13.06 -2.94 -8.30
N LEU A 18 -14.29 -2.69 -8.76
CA LEU A 18 -15.04 -1.47 -8.52
C LEU A 18 -15.21 -1.11 -7.03
N PRO A 19 -15.56 -2.04 -6.12
CA PRO A 19 -15.72 -1.71 -4.69
C PRO A 19 -14.42 -1.19 -4.06
N LEU A 20 -13.30 -1.82 -4.41
CA LEU A 20 -11.95 -1.45 -3.99
C LEU A 20 -11.57 -0.05 -4.46
N ALA A 21 -11.88 0.27 -5.70
CA ALA A 21 -11.55 1.55 -6.31
C ALA A 21 -12.39 2.71 -5.75
N VAL A 22 -13.70 2.51 -5.59
CA VAL A 22 -14.60 3.52 -5.00
C VAL A 22 -14.16 3.87 -3.59
N SER A 23 -13.80 2.88 -2.78
CA SER A 23 -13.29 3.10 -1.42
C SER A 23 -11.94 3.80 -1.41
N SER A 24 -11.03 3.41 -2.31
CA SER A 24 -9.71 4.06 -2.46
C SER A 24 -9.85 5.53 -2.87
N LEU A 25 -10.78 5.83 -3.78
CA LEU A 25 -11.08 7.19 -4.22
C LEU A 25 -11.68 8.02 -3.08
N ARG A 26 -12.65 7.45 -2.35
CA ARG A 26 -13.24 8.07 -1.16
C ARG A 26 -12.17 8.35 -0.10
N ARG A 27 -11.22 7.42 0.10
CA ARG A 27 -10.08 7.61 1.02
C ARG A 27 -9.16 8.74 0.57
N ALA A 28 -8.85 8.83 -0.73
CA ALA A 28 -8.02 9.89 -1.29
C ALA A 28 -8.67 11.27 -1.09
N LEU A 29 -9.96 11.39 -1.41
CA LEU A 29 -10.74 12.62 -1.23
C LEU A 29 -10.90 13.02 0.24
N LEU A 30 -10.98 12.05 1.14
CA LEU A 30 -11.02 12.32 2.58
C LEU A 30 -9.68 12.83 3.13
N LEU A 31 -8.55 12.55 2.48
CA LEU A 31 -7.23 13.03 2.89
C LEU A 31 -6.92 14.40 2.30
N ASP A 32 -7.23 14.57 1.02
CA ASP A 32 -7.01 15.78 0.27
C ASP A 32 -8.20 15.95 -0.69
N PRO A 33 -9.09 16.92 -0.42
CA PRO A 33 -10.23 17.22 -1.31
C PRO A 33 -9.77 17.58 -2.74
N THR A 34 -8.54 18.06 -2.91
CA THR A 34 -7.94 18.42 -4.21
C THR A 34 -7.26 17.23 -4.90
N ALA A 35 -7.27 16.03 -4.29
CA ALA A 35 -6.62 14.83 -4.84
C ALA A 35 -7.10 14.46 -6.25
N LEU A 36 -8.34 14.79 -6.59
CA LEU A 36 -8.89 14.60 -7.94
C LEU A 36 -8.30 15.60 -8.95
N GLN A 37 -8.13 16.87 -8.56
CA GLN A 37 -7.56 17.92 -9.42
C GLN A 37 -6.07 17.64 -9.70
N ARG A 38 -5.30 17.19 -8.70
CA ARG A 38 -3.89 16.80 -8.91
C ARG A 38 -3.74 15.55 -9.79
N ARG A 39 -4.68 14.60 -9.73
CA ARG A 39 -4.71 13.42 -10.62
C ARG A 39 -5.04 13.76 -12.07
N ALA A 40 -5.78 14.84 -12.31
CA ALA A 40 -6.17 15.28 -13.65
C ALA A 40 -5.08 16.08 -14.38
N ASN A 41 -4.12 16.67 -13.67
CA ASN A 41 -3.10 17.53 -14.28
C ASN A 41 -1.67 17.29 -13.72
N PRO A 42 -0.97 16.23 -14.16
CA PRO A 42 0.32 15.82 -13.59
C PRO A 42 1.52 16.73 -13.92
N THR A 43 1.38 17.71 -14.83
CA THR A 43 2.47 18.59 -15.29
C THR A 43 2.43 20.01 -14.70
N ALA A 44 1.46 20.36 -13.86
CA ALA A 44 1.29 21.73 -13.34
C ALA A 44 2.25 22.14 -12.20
N HIS A 45 3.32 21.38 -11.94
CA HIS A 45 4.22 21.63 -10.81
C HIS A 45 5.52 22.38 -11.15
N ALA A 46 5.59 23.06 -12.29
CA ALA A 46 6.80 23.83 -12.63
C ALA A 46 6.66 25.35 -12.45
N ASN A 47 5.46 25.94 -12.37
CA ASN A 47 5.30 27.38 -12.14
C ASN A 47 3.84 27.70 -11.78
N SER A 48 3.51 27.71 -10.51
CA SER A 48 2.36 28.48 -10.03
C SER A 48 2.68 28.98 -8.63
N ALA A 49 3.14 30.23 -8.57
CA ALA A 49 3.21 31.01 -7.33
C ALA A 49 1.84 31.02 -6.64
N PRO A 50 1.79 31.12 -5.30
CA PRO A 50 0.54 31.19 -4.57
C PRO A 50 -0.21 32.45 -5.00
N THR A 51 -1.29 32.27 -5.75
CA THR A 51 -2.20 33.38 -6.03
C THR A 51 -3.04 33.57 -4.78
N GLU A 52 -2.62 34.51 -3.93
CA GLU A 52 -3.47 35.03 -2.87
C GLU A 52 -4.77 35.58 -3.48
N ARG A 53 -5.90 35.07 -2.98
CA ARG A 53 -7.20 35.75 -3.06
C ARG A 53 -7.91 35.65 -1.72
N PRO A 54 -8.73 36.68 -1.40
CA PRO A 54 -8.77 37.27 -0.08
C PRO A 54 -9.75 36.58 0.87
N ASP A 55 -9.38 36.67 2.14
CA ASP A 55 -10.16 36.64 3.38
C ASP A 55 -11.59 36.05 3.32
N ALA A 56 -11.72 34.83 3.84
CA ALA A 56 -12.95 34.35 4.42
C ALA A 56 -12.60 33.66 5.74
N SER A 57 -13.09 34.23 6.84
CA SER A 57 -13.01 33.76 8.23
C SER A 57 -13.66 32.39 8.46
N SER A 58 -13.16 31.35 7.80
CA SER A 58 -13.66 29.98 7.87
C SER A 58 -12.98 29.27 9.04
N LYS A 59 -13.71 29.07 10.14
CA LYS A 59 -13.30 28.18 11.25
C LYS A 59 -12.74 26.88 10.65
N THR A 60 -11.44 26.64 10.79
CA THR A 60 -10.81 25.39 10.35
C THR A 60 -11.55 24.23 11.01
N SER A 61 -12.12 23.32 10.21
CA SER A 61 -12.86 22.19 10.76
C SER A 61 -11.92 21.35 11.63
N VAL A 62 -12.46 20.72 12.68
CA VAL A 62 -11.68 19.86 13.57
C VAL A 62 -10.94 18.77 12.78
N GLU A 63 -11.56 18.23 11.73
CA GLU A 63 -10.93 17.28 10.83
C GLU A 63 -9.81 17.89 9.97
N ALA A 64 -9.92 19.15 9.57
CA ALA A 64 -8.85 19.83 8.83
C ALA A 64 -7.62 20.06 9.74
N SER A 65 -7.84 20.51 10.98
CA SER A 65 -6.79 20.68 11.98
C SER A 65 -6.10 19.35 12.31
N ALA A 66 -6.87 18.28 12.53
CA ALA A 66 -6.31 16.96 12.81
C ALA A 66 -5.46 16.41 11.64
N ARG A 67 -5.86 16.68 10.38
CA ARG A 67 -5.05 16.29 9.21
C ARG A 67 -3.74 17.05 9.12
N GLU A 68 -3.72 18.33 9.51
CA GLU A 68 -2.49 19.12 9.55
C GLU A 68 -1.53 18.58 10.62
N LEU A 69 -2.02 18.37 11.84
CA LEU A 69 -1.26 17.76 12.93
C LEU A 69 -0.67 16.41 12.51
N TRP A 70 -1.48 15.55 11.89
CA TRP A 70 -1.02 14.26 11.39
C TRP A 70 0.08 14.39 10.34
N ARG A 71 -0.04 15.35 9.42
CA ARG A 71 0.97 15.62 8.38
C ARG A 71 2.30 16.10 8.95
N ARG A 72 2.28 16.85 10.05
CA ARG A 72 3.48 17.34 10.74
C ARG A 72 4.17 16.28 11.60
N GLY A 73 3.49 15.17 11.87
CA GLY A 73 4.00 14.12 12.76
C GLY A 73 3.44 14.18 14.17
N ASP A 74 2.57 15.15 14.49
CA ASP A 74 1.92 15.31 15.79
C ASP A 74 0.74 14.33 15.95
N TRP A 75 1.02 13.03 15.81
CA TRP A 75 0.00 11.98 15.72
C TRP A 75 -0.90 11.89 16.95
N ASP A 76 -0.34 12.11 18.14
CA ASP A 76 -1.06 12.02 19.40
C ASP A 76 -2.08 13.16 19.53
N GLN A 77 -1.65 14.39 19.25
CA GLN A 77 -2.55 15.56 19.24
C GLN A 77 -3.61 15.46 18.13
N ALA A 78 -3.25 14.93 16.96
CA ALA A 78 -4.21 14.71 15.87
C ALA A 78 -5.37 13.79 16.28
N ILE A 79 -5.07 12.77 17.08
CA ILE A 79 -6.07 11.83 17.63
C ILE A 79 -6.88 12.51 18.74
N GLU A 80 -6.23 13.22 19.65
CA GLU A 80 -6.87 13.91 20.78
C GLU A 80 -7.91 14.93 20.30
N VAL A 81 -7.54 15.78 19.34
CA VAL A 81 -8.44 16.78 18.74
C VAL A 81 -9.69 16.15 18.11
N LEU A 82 -9.58 14.90 17.63
CA LEU A 82 -10.72 14.16 17.07
C LEU A 82 -11.54 13.39 18.11
N ALA A 83 -11.00 13.11 19.30
CA ALA A 83 -11.69 12.36 20.35
C ALA A 83 -12.94 13.09 20.83
N ASP A 84 -12.87 14.41 20.92
CA ASP A 84 -13.97 15.28 21.38
C ASP A 84 -14.91 15.70 20.23
N ALA A 85 -14.55 15.38 18.99
CA ALA A 85 -15.29 15.82 17.82
C ALA A 85 -16.60 15.04 17.63
N ARG A 86 -17.70 15.78 17.47
CA ARG A 86 -19.01 15.20 17.16
C ARG A 86 -19.19 15.07 15.65
N GLY A 87 -19.55 13.86 15.19
CA GLY A 87 -19.97 13.63 13.81
C GLY A 87 -19.40 12.35 13.20
N GLY A 88 -20.09 11.82 12.19
CA GLY A 88 -19.69 10.58 11.53
C GLY A 88 -18.35 10.67 10.79
N THR A 89 -18.01 11.86 10.25
CA THR A 89 -16.75 12.08 9.54
C THR A 89 -15.56 12.09 10.49
N ALA A 90 -15.64 12.86 11.57
CA ALA A 90 -14.61 12.90 12.61
C ALA A 90 -14.35 11.52 13.25
N ARG A 91 -15.41 10.77 13.60
CA ARG A 91 -15.27 9.39 14.13
C ARG A 91 -14.54 8.45 13.18
N ARG A 92 -14.83 8.52 11.87
CA ARG A 92 -14.12 7.70 10.87
C ARG A 92 -12.66 8.11 10.73
N LEU A 93 -12.37 9.42 10.79
CA LEU A 93 -11.00 9.90 10.76
C LEU A 93 -10.24 9.47 12.02
N LEU A 94 -10.84 9.58 13.20
CA LEU A 94 -10.30 9.11 14.47
C LEU A 94 -9.95 7.61 14.41
N GLN A 95 -10.93 6.75 14.07
CA GLN A 95 -10.71 5.31 13.95
C GLN A 95 -9.53 5.00 13.01
N ARG A 96 -9.44 5.73 11.90
CA ARG A 96 -8.35 5.57 10.96
C ARG A 96 -7.00 5.99 11.53
N LEU A 97 -6.88 7.20 12.06
CA LEU A 97 -5.60 7.72 12.59
C LEU A 97 -5.12 6.87 13.76
N SER A 98 -6.02 6.47 14.66
CA SER A 98 -5.73 5.54 15.75
C SER A 98 -5.25 4.18 15.22
N SER A 99 -5.85 3.65 14.15
CA SER A 99 -5.39 2.39 13.53
C SER A 99 -4.02 2.51 12.85
N GLU A 100 -3.73 3.65 12.20
CA GLU A 100 -2.43 3.89 11.55
C GLU A 100 -1.33 4.02 12.62
N ARG A 101 -1.59 4.77 13.71
CA ARG A 101 -0.69 4.86 14.87
C ARG A 101 -0.47 3.49 15.51
N GLY A 102 -1.54 2.72 15.71
CA GLY A 102 -1.47 1.39 16.30
C GLY A 102 -0.57 0.43 15.54
N LEU A 103 -0.58 0.48 14.20
CA LEU A 103 0.32 -0.30 13.35
C LEU A 103 1.80 0.10 13.51
N LEU A 104 2.08 1.38 13.71
CA LEU A 104 3.45 1.87 13.90
C LEU A 104 4.00 1.49 15.28
N GLN A 105 3.15 1.53 16.31
CA GLN A 105 3.52 1.25 17.69
C GLN A 105 3.51 -0.24 18.06
N SER A 106 3.06 -1.11 17.14
CA SER A 106 2.97 -2.56 17.38
C SER A 106 4.04 -3.33 16.61
N PRO A 107 5.28 -3.44 17.13
CA PRO A 107 6.34 -4.25 16.50
C PRO A 107 5.99 -5.75 16.39
N HIS A 108 4.92 -6.19 17.08
CA HIS A 108 4.44 -7.57 17.11
C HIS A 108 3.06 -7.77 16.48
N PHE A 109 2.56 -6.85 15.65
CA PHE A 109 1.26 -7.01 14.98
C PHE A 109 1.12 -8.40 14.34
N ALA A 110 2.17 -8.84 13.64
CA ALA A 110 2.33 -10.18 13.08
C ALA A 110 2.08 -11.35 14.06
N LYS A 111 2.61 -11.24 15.28
CA LYS A 111 2.57 -12.27 16.32
C LYS A 111 1.23 -12.30 17.05
N ALA A 112 0.51 -11.17 17.07
CA ALA A 112 -0.80 -11.02 17.68
C ALA A 112 -1.94 -11.54 16.79
N LEU A 113 -1.70 -11.80 15.50
CA LEU A 113 -2.74 -12.34 14.63
C LEU A 113 -3.01 -13.81 14.96
N PRO A 114 -4.29 -14.24 15.01
CA PRO A 114 -4.64 -15.63 15.19
C PRO A 114 -3.93 -16.47 14.14
N GLN A 115 -3.03 -17.35 14.57
CA GLN A 115 -2.53 -18.40 13.70
C GLN A 115 -3.70 -19.33 13.45
N SER A 116 -4.24 -19.37 12.24
CA SER A 116 -5.28 -20.34 11.90
C SER A 116 -4.69 -21.76 11.98
N ALA A 117 -4.98 -22.40 13.11
CA ALA A 117 -4.84 -23.82 13.44
C ALA A 117 -3.43 -24.42 13.65
N THR A 118 -3.46 -25.42 14.51
CA THR A 118 -2.44 -26.30 15.12
C THR A 118 -1.33 -26.82 14.19
N PRO A 119 -0.17 -27.20 14.75
CA PRO A 119 1.02 -27.68 14.02
C PRO A 119 0.86 -29.13 13.51
N THR A 120 -0.26 -29.45 12.87
CA THR A 120 -0.49 -30.74 12.19
C THR A 120 -0.13 -30.70 10.70
N SER A 121 0.32 -29.54 10.18
CA SER A 121 0.83 -29.44 8.82
C SER A 121 2.32 -29.80 8.76
N PRO A 122 2.79 -30.49 7.71
CA PRO A 122 4.22 -30.75 7.53
C PRO A 122 5.00 -29.42 7.53
N PRO A 123 6.29 -29.44 7.95
CA PRO A 123 7.11 -28.23 7.99
C PRO A 123 7.13 -27.57 6.62
N PHE A 124 7.09 -26.24 6.60
CA PHE A 124 7.12 -25.48 5.35
C PHE A 124 8.39 -25.81 4.56
N GLN A 125 8.22 -26.30 3.34
CA GLN A 125 9.33 -26.68 2.48
C GLN A 125 9.55 -25.59 1.42
N PRO A 126 10.59 -24.74 1.53
CA PRO A 126 10.88 -23.74 0.51
C PRO A 126 11.32 -24.39 -0.83
N ARG A 127 10.99 -23.77 -1.96
CA ARG A 127 11.54 -24.09 -3.28
C ARG A 127 12.90 -23.37 -3.41
N PRO A 128 14.01 -24.10 -3.58
CA PRO A 128 15.33 -23.50 -3.77
C PRO A 128 15.32 -22.44 -4.88
N GLY A 129 15.98 -21.32 -4.65
CA GLY A 129 16.07 -20.21 -5.59
C GLY A 129 14.81 -19.35 -5.75
N CYS A 130 13.67 -19.70 -5.13
CA CYS A 130 12.48 -18.85 -5.16
C CYS A 130 12.61 -17.66 -4.21
N VAL A 131 12.56 -16.44 -4.75
CA VAL A 131 12.63 -15.20 -3.97
C VAL A 131 11.34 -14.42 -4.16
N VAL A 132 10.67 -14.05 -3.06
CA VAL A 132 9.46 -13.22 -3.12
C VAL A 132 9.76 -11.83 -2.59
N HIS A 133 9.63 -10.84 -3.48
CA HIS A 133 9.77 -9.42 -3.15
C HIS A 133 8.44 -8.84 -2.69
N LEU A 134 8.43 -8.12 -1.58
CA LEU A 134 7.27 -7.38 -1.08
C LEU A 134 7.50 -5.90 -1.35
N VAL A 135 6.67 -5.32 -2.22
CA VAL A 135 6.89 -3.98 -2.76
C VAL A 135 5.62 -3.13 -2.74
N THR A 136 5.78 -1.81 -2.65
CA THR A 136 4.65 -0.87 -2.57
C THR A 136 3.91 -0.75 -3.91
N ASN A 137 4.64 -0.47 -4.98
CA ASN A 137 4.12 -0.34 -6.34
C ASN A 137 5.03 -1.12 -7.29
N SER A 138 4.58 -1.40 -8.51
CA SER A 138 5.45 -2.03 -9.51
C SER A 138 5.05 -1.71 -10.95
N LEU A 139 5.91 -2.14 -11.87
CA LEU A 139 5.53 -2.31 -13.26
C LEU A 139 4.38 -3.35 -13.39
N PRO A 140 3.58 -3.28 -14.46
CA PRO A 140 3.59 -2.25 -15.51
C PRO A 140 2.83 -0.96 -15.13
N HIS A 141 2.21 -0.92 -13.95
CA HIS A 141 1.21 0.10 -13.61
C HIS A 141 1.76 1.37 -12.98
N THR A 142 2.96 1.33 -12.41
CA THR A 142 3.65 2.51 -11.90
C THR A 142 5.07 2.48 -12.42
N ASN A 143 5.49 3.59 -13.04
CA ASN A 143 6.86 3.79 -13.50
C ASN A 143 7.51 4.92 -12.68
N ALA A 144 8.31 4.54 -11.69
CA ALA A 144 9.03 5.42 -10.78
C ALA A 144 10.40 4.81 -10.42
N GLY A 145 11.30 5.59 -9.81
CA GLY A 145 12.65 5.10 -9.46
C GLY A 145 12.66 3.78 -8.68
N TYR A 146 11.78 3.64 -7.68
CA TYR A 146 11.66 2.39 -6.91
C TYR A 146 11.15 1.20 -7.73
N THR A 147 10.24 1.42 -8.69
CA THR A 147 9.75 0.32 -9.53
C THR A 147 10.80 -0.13 -10.54
N THR A 148 11.58 0.81 -11.08
CA THR A 148 12.72 0.51 -11.95
C THR A 148 13.78 -0.28 -11.18
N ARG A 149 14.14 0.16 -9.96
CA ARG A 149 15.07 -0.57 -9.10
C ARG A 149 14.57 -1.99 -8.79
N THR A 150 13.30 -2.15 -8.44
CA THR A 150 12.68 -3.48 -8.28
C THR A 150 12.87 -4.33 -9.54
N GLN A 151 12.51 -3.81 -10.72
CA GLN A 151 12.63 -4.57 -11.97
C GLN A 151 14.08 -5.00 -12.23
N GLN A 152 15.05 -4.10 -12.06
CA GLN A 152 16.47 -4.43 -12.29
C GLN A 152 17.00 -5.48 -11.32
N ILE A 153 16.60 -5.42 -10.03
CA ILE A 153 16.96 -6.46 -9.05
C ILE A 153 16.36 -7.81 -9.45
N LEU A 154 15.08 -7.84 -9.84
CA LEU A 154 14.41 -9.09 -10.23
C LEU A 154 15.03 -9.68 -11.51
N LEU A 155 15.36 -8.85 -12.50
CA LEU A 155 16.05 -9.29 -13.71
C LEU A 155 17.44 -9.84 -13.43
N ALA A 156 18.23 -9.17 -12.58
CA ALA A 156 19.55 -9.64 -12.17
C ALA A 156 19.47 -10.98 -11.44
N GLN A 157 18.52 -11.15 -10.52
CA GLN A 157 18.29 -12.43 -9.84
C GLN A 157 17.93 -13.55 -10.82
N LYS A 158 17.04 -13.26 -11.78
CA LYS A 158 16.66 -14.22 -12.82
C LYS A 158 17.83 -14.62 -13.71
N ALA A 159 18.70 -13.66 -14.08
CA ALA A 159 19.91 -13.92 -14.85
C ALA A 159 20.90 -14.85 -14.12
N LEU A 160 20.88 -14.85 -12.78
CA LEU A 160 21.63 -15.78 -11.94
C LEU A 160 20.93 -17.14 -11.73
N GLY A 161 19.83 -17.41 -12.43
CA GLY A 161 19.09 -18.67 -12.34
C GLY A 161 18.13 -18.77 -11.14
N LEU A 162 17.88 -17.66 -10.44
CA LEU A 162 16.85 -17.62 -9.40
C LEU A 162 15.44 -17.50 -10.01
N ASP A 163 14.42 -17.76 -9.19
CA ASP A 163 13.00 -17.61 -9.54
C ASP A 163 12.36 -16.46 -8.74
N PRO A 164 12.60 -15.20 -9.16
CA PRO A 164 12.10 -14.04 -8.44
C PRO A 164 10.65 -13.72 -8.81
N HIS A 165 9.89 -13.36 -7.78
CA HIS A 165 8.51 -12.89 -7.84
C HIS A 165 8.38 -11.58 -7.09
N ALA A 166 7.38 -10.77 -7.45
CA ALA A 166 7.01 -9.60 -6.66
C ALA A 166 5.54 -9.65 -6.27
N ILE A 167 5.23 -9.25 -5.04
CA ILE A 167 3.88 -9.09 -4.50
C ILE A 167 3.73 -7.62 -4.13
N THR A 168 2.73 -6.95 -4.69
CA THR A 168 2.48 -5.53 -4.37
C THR A 168 1.59 -5.37 -3.14
N ARG A 169 1.65 -4.20 -2.50
CA ARG A 169 0.71 -3.81 -1.44
C ARG A 169 -0.76 -4.06 -1.80
N LEU A 170 -1.59 -4.20 -0.77
CA LEU A 170 -3.04 -4.33 -0.91
C LEU A 170 -3.62 -3.22 -1.79
N GLY A 171 -4.42 -3.64 -2.77
CA GLY A 171 -5.17 -2.76 -3.66
C GLY A 171 -4.34 -2.11 -4.78
N HIS A 172 -3.03 -2.31 -4.89
CA HIS A 172 -2.31 -1.87 -6.08
C HIS A 172 -2.63 -2.77 -7.29
N PRO A 173 -2.87 -2.22 -8.50
CA PRO A 173 -2.95 -0.80 -8.85
C PRO A 173 -4.40 -0.23 -8.83
N VAL A 174 -5.40 -1.02 -8.43
CA VAL A 174 -6.82 -0.61 -8.40
C VAL A 174 -7.04 0.68 -7.60
N ALA A 175 -6.31 0.85 -6.49
CA ALA A 175 -6.33 2.05 -5.66
C ALA A 175 -5.82 3.32 -6.39
N GLN A 176 -5.09 3.14 -7.49
CA GLN A 176 -4.64 4.20 -8.40
C GLN A 176 -5.63 4.44 -9.55
N GLY A 177 -6.78 3.75 -9.58
CA GLY A 177 -7.84 3.92 -10.59
C GLY A 177 -7.78 2.92 -11.74
N ILE A 178 -6.86 1.97 -11.72
CA ILE A 178 -6.72 0.96 -12.78
C ILE A 178 -7.66 -0.22 -12.48
N LEU A 179 -8.93 -0.09 -12.88
CA LEU A 179 -9.99 -1.07 -12.57
C LEU A 179 -9.83 -2.40 -13.30
N THR A 180 -9.20 -2.40 -14.47
CA THR A 180 -9.01 -3.60 -15.30
C THR A 180 -7.83 -4.45 -14.85
N ALA A 181 -7.19 -4.09 -13.75
CA ALA A 181 -6.02 -4.78 -13.23
C ALA A 181 -6.29 -6.26 -12.96
N ARG A 182 -5.35 -7.09 -13.42
CA ARG A 182 -5.35 -8.52 -13.19
C ARG A 182 -4.72 -8.83 -11.83
N ARG A 183 -4.90 -10.06 -11.36
CA ARG A 183 -4.22 -10.55 -10.14
C ARG A 183 -2.74 -10.83 -10.36
N MET A 184 -2.31 -10.97 -11.61
CA MET A 184 -0.92 -11.20 -11.96
C MET A 184 -0.60 -10.57 -13.31
N ASP A 185 0.54 -9.91 -13.38
CA ASP A 185 1.15 -9.37 -14.59
C ASP A 185 2.52 -10.02 -14.83
N VAL A 186 2.92 -10.11 -16.10
CA VAL A 186 4.26 -10.55 -16.49
C VAL A 186 4.95 -9.43 -17.24
N VAL A 187 6.13 -9.01 -16.79
CA VAL A 187 6.96 -7.98 -17.45
C VAL A 187 8.38 -8.53 -17.57
N ASP A 188 8.89 -8.65 -18.79
CA ASP A 188 10.22 -9.26 -19.08
C ASP A 188 10.38 -10.66 -18.44
N GLY A 189 9.27 -11.40 -18.41
CA GLY A 189 9.20 -12.72 -17.78
C GLY A 189 9.32 -12.72 -16.25
N ILE A 190 9.18 -11.57 -15.59
CA ILE A 190 9.05 -11.43 -14.13
C ILE A 190 7.56 -11.42 -13.76
N ARG A 191 7.19 -12.20 -12.74
CA ARG A 191 5.80 -12.36 -12.30
C ARG A 191 5.49 -11.41 -11.13
N TYR A 192 4.52 -10.52 -11.37
CA TYR A 192 4.02 -9.54 -10.40
C TYR A 192 2.62 -9.92 -9.93
N HIS A 193 2.46 -10.24 -8.65
CA HIS A 193 1.19 -10.64 -8.04
C HIS A 193 0.53 -9.45 -7.31
N ARG A 194 -0.80 -9.37 -7.41
CA ARG A 194 -1.61 -8.30 -6.82
C ARG A 194 -2.46 -8.83 -5.68
N LEU A 195 -2.36 -8.16 -4.53
CA LEU A 195 -3.25 -8.39 -3.39
C LEU A 195 -4.56 -7.62 -3.61
N LEU A 196 -5.51 -8.25 -4.28
CA LEU A 196 -6.82 -7.67 -4.62
C LEU A 196 -7.93 -8.45 -3.90
N PRO A 197 -8.52 -7.94 -2.82
CA PRO A 197 -9.69 -8.57 -2.20
C PRO A 197 -10.89 -8.70 -3.13
N LEU A 198 -11.61 -9.81 -3.03
CA LEU A 198 -12.82 -10.08 -3.83
C LEU A 198 -14.03 -9.28 -3.33
N TRP A 199 -14.11 -9.05 -2.03
CA TRP A 199 -15.21 -8.36 -1.37
C TRP A 199 -14.71 -7.52 -0.21
N GLY A 200 -15.41 -6.42 0.00
CA GLY A 200 -15.13 -5.50 1.09
C GLY A 200 -13.88 -4.65 0.86
N THR A 201 -13.89 -3.49 1.48
CA THR A 201 -12.69 -2.68 1.64
C THR A 201 -12.34 -2.65 3.11
N PRO A 202 -11.06 -2.70 3.48
CA PRO A 202 -10.69 -2.56 4.88
C PRO A 202 -11.30 -1.28 5.45
N GLY A 203 -11.96 -1.39 6.61
CA GLY A 203 -12.54 -0.24 7.29
C GLY A 203 -11.48 0.70 7.87
N ASP A 204 -10.30 0.15 8.18
CA ASP A 204 -9.17 0.84 8.79
C ASP A 204 -7.82 0.22 8.35
N ALA A 205 -6.72 0.81 8.81
CA ALA A 205 -5.38 0.39 8.40
C ALA A 205 -5.02 -0.99 8.96
N GLN A 206 -5.46 -1.30 10.18
CA GLN A 206 -5.22 -2.58 10.82
C GLN A 206 -5.84 -3.72 10.00
N ARG A 207 -7.14 -3.61 9.67
CA ARG A 207 -7.82 -4.60 8.85
C ARG A 207 -7.21 -4.72 7.45
N ALA A 208 -6.65 -3.64 6.92
CA ALA A 208 -5.95 -3.66 5.64
C ALA A 208 -4.66 -4.48 5.73
N MET A 209 -3.91 -4.33 6.82
CA MET A 209 -2.70 -5.10 7.09
C MET A 209 -3.03 -6.60 7.24
N GLU A 210 -4.05 -6.96 8.01
CA GLU A 210 -4.52 -8.35 8.17
C GLU A 210 -4.82 -9.00 6.82
N LEU A 211 -5.60 -8.30 6.00
CA LEU A 211 -6.00 -8.80 4.69
C LEU A 211 -4.81 -8.92 3.73
N ALA A 212 -3.85 -8.00 3.80
CA ALA A 212 -2.61 -8.07 3.05
C ALA A 212 -1.80 -9.30 3.46
N ILE A 213 -1.63 -9.54 4.76
CA ILE A 213 -0.91 -10.68 5.31
C ILE A 213 -1.58 -11.99 4.89
N ASP A 214 -2.91 -12.10 4.98
CA ASP A 214 -3.62 -13.34 4.64
C ASP A 214 -3.54 -13.68 3.15
N GLN A 215 -3.67 -12.69 2.28
CA GLN A 215 -3.52 -12.91 0.84
C GLN A 215 -2.07 -13.19 0.45
N ALA A 216 -1.11 -12.49 1.07
CA ALA A 216 0.31 -12.77 0.88
C ALA A 216 0.65 -14.17 1.39
N ALA A 217 0.08 -14.63 2.50
CA ALA A 217 0.26 -15.98 3.02
C ALA A 217 -0.29 -17.05 2.07
N ALA A 218 -1.42 -16.79 1.41
CA ALA A 218 -1.92 -17.69 0.35
C ALA A 218 -0.92 -17.80 -0.81
N LEU A 219 -0.38 -16.68 -1.29
CA LEU A 219 0.66 -16.68 -2.32
C LEU A 219 1.94 -17.37 -1.83
N THR A 220 2.36 -17.16 -0.59
CA THR A 220 3.53 -17.82 0.01
C THR A 220 3.38 -19.34 0.05
N ARG A 221 2.19 -19.88 0.34
CA ARG A 221 1.93 -21.33 0.28
C ARG A 221 2.09 -21.87 -1.15
N THR A 222 1.64 -21.12 -2.15
CA THR A 222 1.76 -21.52 -3.57
C THR A 222 3.18 -21.38 -4.08
N LEU A 223 3.81 -20.23 -3.82
CA LEU A 223 5.12 -19.85 -4.34
C LEU A 223 6.25 -20.52 -3.56
N ARG A 224 6.03 -20.95 -2.32
CA ARG A 224 7.03 -21.60 -1.45
C ARG A 224 8.39 -20.89 -1.46
N PRO A 225 8.47 -19.57 -1.20
CA PRO A 225 9.74 -18.85 -1.28
C PRO A 225 10.77 -19.37 -0.27
N ALA A 226 12.03 -19.38 -0.70
CA ALA A 226 13.18 -19.60 0.17
C ALA A 226 13.60 -18.32 0.90
N VAL A 227 13.31 -17.14 0.34
CA VAL A 227 13.61 -15.83 0.94
C VAL A 227 12.48 -14.86 0.65
N LEU A 228 12.13 -14.05 1.66
CA LEU A 228 11.29 -12.87 1.51
C LEU A 228 12.17 -11.62 1.45
N HIS A 229 12.00 -10.79 0.43
CA HIS A 229 12.74 -9.54 0.27
C HIS A 229 11.77 -8.36 0.33
N ALA A 230 11.62 -7.72 1.48
CA ALA A 230 10.76 -6.56 1.63
C ALA A 230 11.54 -5.27 1.32
N ALA A 231 10.99 -4.43 0.46
CA ALA A 231 11.50 -3.09 0.20
C ALA A 231 10.69 -2.04 0.98
N THR A 232 11.26 -0.86 1.25
CA THR A 232 10.55 0.31 1.81
C THR A 232 9.11 0.43 1.26
N ASN A 233 8.09 0.64 2.10
CA ASN A 233 8.12 1.12 3.48
C ASN A 233 7.83 0.03 4.54
N HIS A 234 7.72 0.45 5.80
CA HIS A 234 7.51 -0.41 6.97
C HIS A 234 6.37 -1.43 6.80
N ALA A 235 5.32 -1.09 6.04
CA ALA A 235 4.19 -1.99 5.83
C ALA A 235 4.61 -3.28 5.10
N ASN A 236 5.51 -3.20 4.12
CA ASN A 236 6.05 -4.38 3.45
C ASN A 236 6.89 -5.22 4.43
N GLY A 237 7.64 -4.55 5.32
CA GLY A 237 8.37 -5.20 6.41
C GLY A 237 7.45 -5.95 7.36
N GLN A 238 6.34 -5.34 7.80
CA GLN A 238 5.36 -6.00 8.68
C GLN A 238 4.75 -7.24 8.03
N VAL A 239 4.41 -7.18 6.74
CA VAL A 239 3.95 -8.36 5.99
C VAL A 239 5.03 -9.44 5.97
N ALA A 240 6.29 -9.08 5.68
CA ALA A 240 7.40 -10.03 5.65
C ALA A 240 7.62 -10.73 6.98
N LEU A 241 7.60 -9.97 8.08
CA LEU A 241 7.75 -10.49 9.44
C LEU A 241 6.59 -11.41 9.81
N ALA A 242 5.35 -11.07 9.45
CA ALA A 242 4.20 -11.95 9.64
C ALA A 242 4.33 -13.26 8.86
N LEU A 243 4.84 -13.22 7.63
CA LEU A 243 5.09 -14.42 6.85
C LEU A 243 6.24 -15.25 7.42
N ARG A 244 7.32 -14.62 7.88
CA ARG A 244 8.41 -15.30 8.60
C ARG A 244 7.86 -16.04 9.81
N ASP A 245 7.08 -15.36 10.65
CA ASP A 245 6.56 -15.96 11.88
C ASP A 245 5.59 -17.12 11.58
N ARG A 246 4.86 -17.06 10.44
CA ARG A 246 3.95 -18.13 9.99
C ARG A 246 4.63 -19.31 9.30
N PHE A 247 5.75 -19.09 8.59
CA PHE A 247 6.32 -20.08 7.66
C PHE A 247 7.81 -20.39 7.91
N GLY A 248 8.48 -19.70 8.83
CA GLY A 248 9.91 -19.87 9.12
C GLY A 248 10.84 -19.35 8.01
N ILE A 249 10.37 -18.47 7.12
CA ILE A 249 11.12 -18.03 5.94
C ILE A 249 12.06 -16.85 6.31
N PRO A 250 13.35 -16.88 5.95
CA PRO A 250 14.25 -15.75 6.19
C PRO A 250 13.81 -14.49 5.44
N VAL A 251 14.04 -13.33 6.08
CA VAL A 251 13.63 -12.02 5.59
C VAL A 251 14.85 -11.14 5.36
N VAL A 252 14.91 -10.50 4.19
CA VAL A 252 15.77 -9.36 3.87
C VAL A 252 14.88 -8.12 3.83
N TYR A 253 15.25 -7.07 4.55
CA TYR A 253 14.59 -5.78 4.48
C TYR A 253 15.53 -4.74 3.84
N GLU A 254 15.19 -4.29 2.65
CA GLU A 254 15.93 -3.29 1.89
C GLU A 254 15.36 -1.89 2.15
N VAL A 255 16.11 -1.11 2.92
CA VAL A 255 15.85 0.32 3.10
C VAL A 255 16.28 1.04 1.83
N ARG A 256 15.32 1.63 1.11
CA ARG A 256 15.59 2.36 -0.14
C ARG A 256 15.54 3.87 -0.01
N GLY A 257 15.20 4.36 1.19
CA GLY A 257 15.06 5.76 1.53
C GLY A 257 13.99 5.96 2.61
N PHE A 258 14.03 7.12 3.24
CA PHE A 258 13.03 7.58 4.20
C PHE A 258 12.08 8.54 3.48
N LEU A 259 10.82 8.11 3.32
CA LEU A 259 9.80 8.91 2.64
C LEU A 259 9.50 10.18 3.43
N GLU A 260 9.60 10.07 4.75
CA GLU A 260 9.38 11.10 5.74
C GLU A 260 10.39 12.25 5.57
N GLU A 261 11.67 11.94 5.42
CA GLU A 261 12.74 12.93 5.14
C GLU A 261 12.57 13.56 3.75
N SER A 262 12.17 12.75 2.76
CA SER A 262 11.90 13.23 1.39
C SER A 262 10.69 14.17 1.31
N TRP A 263 9.75 14.06 2.26
CA TRP A 263 8.62 14.97 2.38
C TRP A 263 8.96 16.20 3.19
N ALA A 264 9.68 16.05 4.31
CA ALA A 264 10.12 17.15 5.17
C ALA A 264 10.99 18.17 4.39
N SER A 265 11.93 17.67 3.57
CA SER A 265 12.76 18.49 2.67
C SER A 265 12.00 19.28 1.60
N ARG A 266 10.71 18.99 1.37
CA ARG A 266 9.85 19.77 0.46
C ARG A 266 8.94 20.74 1.20
N ALA A 267 8.83 20.59 2.52
CA ALA A 267 8.02 21.45 3.38
C ALA A 267 8.83 22.63 3.94
N GLU A 268 10.17 22.53 3.94
CA GLU A 268 11.06 23.67 4.15
C GLU A 268 11.18 24.48 2.85
N ASP A 269 10.17 25.31 2.56
CA ASP A 269 10.39 26.69 2.15
C ASP A 269 9.11 27.56 2.19
N PRO A 270 8.90 28.33 3.27
CA PRO A 270 8.04 29.50 3.21
C PRO A 270 8.80 30.84 3.22
N LEU A 271 10.15 30.86 3.26
CA LEU A 271 10.96 32.05 3.57
C LEU A 271 12.37 32.11 2.92
N ALA A 272 12.68 31.34 1.89
CA ALA A 272 13.88 31.49 1.05
C ALA A 272 13.56 32.19 -0.28
#